data_AF-A0A0V0I0W5-F1
#
_entry.id   AF-A0A0V0I0W5-F1
#
_cell.length_a   1.000
_cell.length_b   1.000
_cell.length_c   1.000
_cell.angle_alpha   90.00
_cell.angle_beta   90.00
_cell.angle_gamma   90.00
#
_symmetry.space_group_name_H-M   'P 1'
#
loop_
_entity.id
_entity.type
_entity.pdbx_description
1 polymer ?
#
loop_
_entity_poly.entity_id
_entity_poly.type
_entity_poly.pdbx_seq_one_letter_code
_entity_poly.pdbx_strand_id
1 'polypeptide(L)'
;MGCSFSGLNALYDNANGGGDVWINENRFRILRQASFPNVFLVKELVSDPNKIKDPSHVSDDGTYAMKKVLIQNNEQLELVKEEIRVSSLFSHPNLLPLLDHAIISVKASQDQSRKQEAYLLFPAHLDGTLLDSMKSMQAKQEFFSTLEVLQIFHQLCAGLKHMHNFDPPYAHNDVKPGNVLLTHSKEQPPLAVLMDFGSTRPARKQIRSRQEALQLQEWAAEHVSAPFRAPELWDCPSQCDIDERTDIWSLGCTLFAIMYGVSPFEYALEESDESPQLAIVNAQIKWPTEPNTQYPNDLNQFVTWMLQPQATVRPRIDDIVIHVDKLISKFSH
;
A
#
# COMPACT_ATOMS: atom_id res chain seq x y z
N MET A 1 3.84 27.48 37.18
CA MET A 1 5.10 28.22 36.97
C MET A 1 6.18 27.17 36.72
N GLY A 2 6.38 26.75 35.48
CA GLY A 2 7.53 27.14 34.63
C GLY A 2 8.54 25.98 34.67
N CYS A 3 9.00 25.35 33.58
CA CYS A 3 9.25 25.83 32.23
C CYS A 3 9.06 24.70 31.21
N SER A 4 8.41 25.01 30.10
CA SER A 4 8.45 24.26 28.84
C SER A 4 9.79 24.52 28.16
N PHE A 5 10.65 23.51 28.00
CA PHE A 5 11.82 23.62 27.12
C PHE A 5 11.40 23.31 25.69
N SER A 6 10.84 24.34 25.05
CA SER A 6 10.72 24.44 23.60
C SER A 6 12.06 24.90 23.00
N GLY A 7 12.66 24.04 22.19
CA GLY A 7 13.51 24.37 21.04
C GLY A 7 14.88 25.00 21.33
N LEU A 8 15.94 24.25 21.01
CA LEU A 8 17.17 24.78 20.40
C LEU A 8 18.03 23.62 19.86
N ASN A 9 18.46 23.77 18.60
CA ASN A 9 19.44 22.95 17.85
C ASN A 9 18.92 21.77 17.03
N ALA A 10 18.00 22.04 16.10
CA ALA A 10 18.05 21.36 14.80
C ALA A 10 18.97 22.20 13.90
N LEU A 11 20.28 21.91 13.96
CA LEU A 11 21.25 22.48 13.03
C LEU A 11 20.98 21.88 11.66
N TYR A 12 20.74 22.76 10.70
CA TYR A 12 20.62 22.48 9.28
C TYR A 12 21.96 21.94 8.75
N ASP A 13 21.98 20.66 8.38
CA ASP A 13 22.96 20.14 7.41
C ASP A 13 22.22 19.69 6.15
N ASN A 14 21.91 20.68 5.32
CA ASN A 14 21.47 20.50 3.93
C ASN A 14 22.72 20.37 3.05
N ALA A 15 23.06 19.16 2.64
CA ALA A 15 23.62 18.91 1.30
C ALA A 15 23.91 17.42 1.03
N ASN A 16 24.22 16.59 2.03
CA ASN A 16 24.54 15.17 1.85
C ASN A 16 24.34 14.44 3.18
N GLY A 17 23.19 13.79 3.40
CA GLY A 17 22.93 12.83 4.49
C GLY A 17 23.61 13.11 5.85
N GLY A 18 22.94 13.83 6.74
CA GLY A 18 23.50 14.04 8.10
C GLY A 18 22.67 14.85 9.08
N GLY A 19 21.35 15.00 8.87
CA GLY A 19 20.47 15.66 9.83
C GLY A 19 19.93 14.66 10.86
N ASP A 20 19.94 15.05 12.13
CA ASP A 20 19.21 14.31 13.16
C ASP A 20 17.78 14.87 13.28
N VAL A 21 16.81 13.97 13.47
CA VAL A 21 15.40 14.27 13.62
C VAL A 21 14.87 13.71 14.93
N TRP A 22 13.90 14.40 15.51
CA TRP A 22 13.21 13.96 16.71
C TRP A 22 11.80 13.55 16.36
N ILE A 23 11.41 12.36 16.80
CA ILE A 23 10.03 11.88 16.76
C ILE A 23 9.67 11.60 18.21
N ASN A 24 8.89 12.49 18.81
CA ASN A 24 8.64 12.51 20.25
C ASN A 24 9.95 12.50 21.04
N GLU A 25 10.13 11.56 21.97
CA GLU A 25 11.33 11.44 22.81
C GLU A 25 12.50 10.70 22.14
N ASN A 26 12.31 10.19 20.91
CA ASN A 26 13.31 9.41 20.19
C ASN A 26 14.09 10.28 19.19
N ARG A 27 15.41 10.16 19.17
CA ARG A 27 16.30 10.84 18.20
C ARG A 27 16.80 9.86 17.16
N PHE A 28 16.66 10.22 15.89
CA PHE A 28 17.12 9.43 14.76
C PHE A 28 18.11 10.22 13.90
N ARG A 29 19.10 9.54 13.34
CA ARG A 29 19.97 10.07 12.30
C ARG A 29 19.45 9.68 10.94
N ILE A 30 19.24 10.65 10.05
CA ILE A 30 18.96 10.38 8.64
C ILE A 30 20.23 9.87 7.96
N LEU A 31 20.17 8.67 7.40
CA LEU A 31 21.29 8.07 6.69
C LEU A 31 21.24 8.40 5.20
N ARG A 32 20.12 8.06 4.56
CA ARG A 32 19.90 8.21 3.11
C ARG A 32 18.42 8.21 2.77
N GLN A 33 18.07 8.75 1.61
CA GLN A 33 16.74 8.56 1.05
C GLN A 33 16.58 7.10 0.59
N ALA A 34 15.41 6.51 0.83
CA ALA A 34 15.02 5.21 0.30
C ALA A 34 14.56 5.33 -1.16
N SER A 35 14.21 4.21 -1.79
CA SER A 35 13.70 4.19 -3.16
C SER A 35 12.37 4.95 -3.33
N PHE A 36 11.60 5.10 -2.26
CA PHE A 36 10.35 5.84 -2.27
C PHE A 36 10.56 7.36 -2.12
N PRO A 37 9.75 8.18 -2.82
CA PRO A 37 9.75 9.63 -2.60
C PRO A 37 9.48 9.97 -1.14
N ASN A 38 10.29 10.87 -0.58
CA ASN A 38 10.15 11.38 0.78
C ASN A 38 10.28 10.34 1.92
N VAL A 39 10.74 9.13 1.63
CA VAL A 39 11.06 8.12 2.65
C VAL A 39 12.57 8.08 2.85
N PHE A 40 13.00 8.04 4.11
CA PHE A 40 14.40 8.05 4.51
C PHE A 40 14.69 6.86 5.41
N LEU A 41 15.85 6.23 5.21
CA LEU A 41 16.36 5.26 6.17
C LEU A 41 17.04 6.02 7.31
N VAL A 42 16.63 5.69 8.52
CA VAL A 42 17.07 6.38 9.73
C VAL A 42 17.59 5.38 10.75
N LYS A 43 18.59 5.80 11.54
CA LYS A 43 19.13 5.00 12.64
C LYS A 43 18.87 5.70 13.96
N GLU A 44 18.30 4.96 14.90
CA GLU A 44 18.02 5.48 16.22
C GLU A 44 19.32 5.74 17.00
N LEU A 45 19.43 6.92 17.60
CA LEU A 45 20.57 7.36 18.41
C LEU A 45 20.21 7.44 19.90
N VAL A 46 19.02 7.93 20.20
CA VAL A 46 18.49 8.06 21.56
C VAL A 46 17.10 7.45 21.57
N SER A 47 16.87 6.55 22.52
CA SER A 47 15.61 5.86 22.71
C SER A 47 14.94 6.26 24.01
N ASP A 48 13.62 6.40 23.99
CA ASP A 48 12.81 6.51 25.20
C ASP A 48 13.00 5.25 26.06
N PRO A 49 13.55 5.37 27.29
CA PRO A 49 13.78 4.22 28.16
C PRO A 49 12.47 3.52 28.61
N ASN A 50 11.32 4.15 28.45
CA ASN A 50 10.02 3.59 28.85
C ASN A 50 9.29 2.87 27.70
N LYS A 51 9.76 2.98 26.45
CA LYS A 51 9.10 2.38 25.28
C LYS A 51 9.69 1.00 24.99
N ILE A 52 8.90 -0.05 25.17
CA ILE A 52 9.27 -1.42 24.79
C ILE A 52 9.32 -1.49 23.26
N LYS A 53 10.44 -1.95 22.71
CA LYS A 53 10.63 -2.13 21.27
C LYS A 53 10.40 -3.58 20.90
N ASP A 54 9.66 -3.80 19.84
CA ASP A 54 9.62 -5.09 19.18
C ASP A 54 10.88 -5.23 18.30
N PRO A 55 11.75 -6.22 18.56
CA PRO A 55 12.95 -6.45 17.74
C PRO A 55 12.62 -6.73 16.27
N SER A 56 11.41 -7.21 15.95
CA SER A 56 10.97 -7.47 14.57
C SER A 56 10.75 -6.18 13.76
N HIS A 57 10.65 -5.02 14.41
CA HIS A 57 10.45 -3.74 13.74
C HIS A 57 11.76 -3.06 13.30
N VAL A 58 12.91 -3.65 13.62
CA VAL A 58 14.23 -3.11 13.26
C VAL A 58 14.83 -4.01 12.21
N SER A 59 15.34 -3.44 11.12
CA SER A 59 16.08 -4.22 10.12
C SER A 59 17.40 -4.76 10.69
N ASP A 60 18.00 -5.72 9.99
CA ASP A 60 19.28 -6.34 10.35
C ASP A 60 20.43 -5.32 10.53
N ASP A 61 20.41 -4.21 9.78
CA ASP A 61 21.42 -3.14 9.88
C ASP A 61 21.10 -2.09 10.97
N GLY A 62 20.02 -2.30 11.73
CA GLY A 62 19.59 -1.44 12.81
C GLY A 62 18.89 -0.17 12.33
N THR A 63 18.18 -0.23 11.20
CA THR A 63 17.51 0.93 10.59
C THR A 63 15.98 0.83 10.62
N TYR A 64 15.36 1.99 10.49
CA TYR A 64 13.92 2.19 10.33
C TYR A 64 13.65 2.98 9.06
N ALA A 65 12.42 2.93 8.56
CA ALA A 65 11.96 3.79 7.49
C ALA A 65 11.17 4.97 8.07
N MET A 66 11.51 6.19 7.67
CA MET A 66 10.80 7.40 8.07
C MET A 66 10.25 8.12 6.84
N LYS A 67 8.92 8.22 6.74
CA LYS A 67 8.24 9.08 5.76
C LYS A 67 8.20 10.51 6.28
N LYS A 68 8.73 11.45 5.51
CA LYS A 68 8.68 12.90 5.78
C LYS A 68 7.65 13.54 4.87
N VAL A 69 6.67 14.26 5.42
CA VAL A 69 5.65 14.97 4.64
C VAL A 69 5.73 16.47 4.91
N LEU A 70 5.86 17.27 3.85
CA LEU A 70 5.79 18.73 3.95
C LEU A 70 4.32 19.17 3.87
N ILE A 71 3.86 19.92 4.86
CA ILE A 71 2.49 20.39 4.98
C ILE A 71 2.47 21.90 4.73
N GLN A 72 1.78 22.29 3.66
CA GLN A 72 1.70 23.66 3.17
C GLN A 72 0.34 24.32 3.42
N ASN A 73 -0.71 23.52 3.58
CA ASN A 73 -2.08 23.99 3.79
C ASN A 73 -2.85 23.07 4.75
N ASN A 74 -4.05 23.49 5.13
CA ASN A 74 -4.87 22.75 6.08
C ASN A 74 -5.41 21.42 5.51
N GLU A 75 -5.62 21.34 4.19
CA GLU A 75 -6.09 20.11 3.54
C GLU A 75 -5.05 18.99 3.64
N GLN A 76 -3.79 19.28 3.32
CA GLN A 76 -2.67 18.35 3.50
C GLN A 76 -2.48 17.94 4.96
N LEU A 77 -2.71 18.86 5.91
CA LEU A 77 -2.65 18.54 7.33
C LEU A 77 -3.71 17.51 7.72
N GLU A 78 -4.95 17.66 7.24
CA GLU A 78 -6.02 16.71 7.53
C GLU A 78 -5.79 15.36 6.85
N LEU A 79 -5.27 15.33 5.62
CA LEU A 79 -4.88 14.08 4.95
C LEU A 79 -3.80 13.31 5.74
N VAL A 80 -2.76 14.00 6.21
CA VAL A 80 -1.69 13.37 7.01
C VAL A 80 -2.22 12.89 8.36
N LYS A 81 -3.09 13.67 9.03
CA LYS A 81 -3.72 13.25 10.28
C LYS A 81 -4.59 12.00 10.09
N GLU A 82 -5.33 11.93 8.98
CA GLU A 82 -6.15 10.77 8.67
C GLU A 82 -5.29 9.55 8.36
N GLU A 83 -4.20 9.68 7.60
CA GLU A 83 -3.24 8.60 7.35
C GLU A 83 -2.65 8.06 8.67
N ILE A 84 -2.23 8.96 9.58
CA ILE A 84 -1.73 8.59 10.92
C ILE A 84 -2.82 7.86 11.72
N ARG A 85 -4.04 8.40 11.74
CA ARG A 85 -5.17 7.83 12.49
C ARG A 85 -5.48 6.42 12.01
N VAL A 86 -5.60 6.23 10.70
CA VAL A 86 -5.95 4.95 10.07
C VAL A 86 -4.83 3.94 10.23
N SER A 87 -3.58 4.34 10.01
CA SER A 87 -2.41 3.46 10.19
C SER A 87 -2.25 2.99 11.64
N SER A 88 -2.79 3.73 12.61
CA SER A 88 -2.81 3.35 14.03
C SER A 88 -3.94 2.39 14.40
N LEU A 89 -4.91 2.12 13.51
CA LEU A 89 -6.04 1.23 13.80
C LEU A 89 -5.69 -0.25 13.71
N PHE A 90 -4.73 -0.61 12.85
CA PHE A 90 -4.50 -2.00 12.47
C PHE A 90 -3.24 -2.55 13.12
N SER A 91 -3.32 -3.81 13.55
CA SER A 91 -2.18 -4.57 14.06
C SER A 91 -2.25 -5.98 13.48
N HIS A 92 -1.45 -6.23 12.46
CA HIS A 92 -1.45 -7.48 11.71
C HIS A 92 -0.09 -7.68 11.02
N PRO A 93 0.47 -8.90 10.96
CA PRO A 93 1.80 -9.15 10.36
C PRO A 93 1.91 -8.77 8.88
N ASN A 94 0.80 -8.76 8.15
CA ASN A 94 0.76 -8.39 6.72
C ASN A 94 0.30 -6.96 6.46
N LEU A 95 0.25 -6.09 7.48
CA LEU A 95 -0.07 -4.67 7.37
C LEU A 95 1.07 -3.86 8.02
N LEU A 96 1.64 -2.88 7.33
CA LEU A 96 2.81 -2.15 7.83
C LEU A 96 2.44 -1.32 9.08
N PRO A 97 3.02 -1.60 10.25
CA PRO A 97 2.65 -0.89 11.47
C PRO A 97 3.29 0.51 11.52
N LEU A 98 2.52 1.50 11.95
CA LEU A 98 3.04 2.82 12.33
C LEU A 98 3.65 2.75 13.74
N LEU A 99 4.98 2.90 13.83
CA LEU A 99 5.73 2.77 15.09
C LEU A 99 5.69 4.04 15.94
N ASP A 100 5.74 5.18 15.26
CA ASP A 100 5.75 6.49 15.88
C ASP A 100 5.41 7.58 14.86
N HIS A 101 5.01 8.76 15.33
CA HIS A 101 4.79 9.90 14.46
C HIS A 101 4.96 11.23 15.21
N ALA A 102 5.24 12.30 14.47
CA ALA A 102 5.27 13.66 14.99
C ALA A 102 4.85 14.66 13.91
N ILE A 103 4.14 15.73 14.29
CA ILE A 103 3.87 16.88 13.43
C ILE A 103 4.51 18.11 14.09
N ILE A 104 5.49 18.70 13.41
CA ILE A 104 6.27 19.82 13.93
C ILE A 104 6.08 21.08 13.09
N SER A 105 6.20 22.24 13.73
CA SER A 105 6.23 23.52 13.03
C SER A 105 7.67 23.89 12.69
N VAL A 106 7.94 24.19 11.42
CA VAL A 106 9.25 24.62 10.94
C VAL A 106 9.23 26.13 10.72
N LYS A 107 10.20 26.84 11.31
CA LYS A 107 10.37 28.28 11.08
C LYS A 107 10.92 28.47 9.66
N ALA A 108 10.12 29.03 8.76
CA ALA A 108 10.62 29.42 7.45
C ALA A 108 11.62 30.57 7.59
N SER A 109 12.81 30.41 7.02
CA SER A 109 13.77 31.48 6.86
C SER A 109 13.16 32.51 5.91
N GLN A 110 12.80 33.68 6.45
CA GLN A 110 12.42 34.91 5.73
C GLN A 110 11.00 35.04 5.18
N ASP A 111 10.14 34.01 5.18
CA ASP A 111 8.75 34.13 4.72
C ASP A 111 7.75 33.75 5.82
N GLN A 112 6.75 34.59 6.09
CA GLN A 112 5.89 34.50 7.28
C GLN A 112 4.89 33.32 7.28
N SER A 113 4.98 32.39 6.31
CA SER A 113 4.17 31.18 6.32
C SER A 113 4.81 30.11 7.23
N ARG A 114 4.11 29.76 8.31
CA ARG A 114 4.48 28.59 9.13
C ARG A 114 4.28 27.33 8.27
N LYS A 115 5.38 26.68 7.89
CA LYS A 115 5.33 25.36 7.26
C LYS A 115 5.36 24.30 8.35
N GLN A 116 4.57 23.25 8.20
CA GLN A 116 4.61 22.10 9.09
C GLN A 116 5.28 20.93 8.38
N GLU A 117 5.92 20.06 9.15
CA GLU A 117 6.44 18.79 8.68
C GLU A 117 5.86 17.68 9.54
N ALA A 118 5.47 16.57 8.91
CA ALA A 118 5.13 15.34 9.60
C ALA A 118 6.19 14.28 9.37
N TYR A 119 6.49 13.51 10.41
CA TYR A 119 7.34 12.33 10.35
C TYR A 119 6.53 11.12 10.79
N LEU A 120 6.52 10.07 9.98
CA LEU A 120 5.91 8.79 10.30
C LEU A 120 7.00 7.72 10.25
N LEU A 121 7.13 6.94 11.32
CA LEU A 121 8.17 5.93 11.49
C LEU A 121 7.60 4.52 11.31
N PHE A 122 8.28 3.71 10.53
CA PHE A 122 7.90 2.35 10.15
C PHE A 122 9.08 1.39 10.26
N PRO A 123 8.84 0.06 10.32
CA PRO A 123 9.88 -0.93 10.09
C PRO A 123 10.55 -0.75 8.72
N ALA A 124 11.85 -1.03 8.64
CA ALA A 124 12.57 -0.99 7.37
C ALA A 124 12.55 -2.36 6.68
N HIS A 125 11.90 -2.42 5.52
CA HIS A 125 11.93 -3.58 4.62
C HIS A 125 12.92 -3.29 3.47
N LEU A 126 14.13 -3.85 3.58
CA LEU A 126 15.26 -3.48 2.72
C LEU A 126 15.25 -4.14 1.33
N ASP A 127 14.47 -5.20 1.15
CA ASP A 127 14.33 -5.90 -0.14
C ASP A 127 13.38 -5.18 -1.12
N GLY A 128 12.80 -4.05 -0.70
CA GLY A 128 11.96 -3.20 -1.53
C GLY A 128 10.55 -3.77 -1.73
N THR A 129 9.94 -3.41 -2.85
CA THR A 129 8.55 -3.79 -3.16
C THR A 129 8.45 -5.06 -3.98
N LEU A 130 7.25 -5.64 -3.99
CA LEU A 130 6.87 -6.66 -4.95
C LEU A 130 7.02 -6.16 -6.39
N LEU A 131 6.71 -4.89 -6.68
CA LEU A 131 6.95 -4.29 -7.99
C LEU A 131 8.45 -4.26 -8.37
N ASP A 132 9.33 -3.92 -7.43
CA ASP A 132 10.78 -3.93 -7.66
C ASP A 132 11.29 -5.35 -7.94
N SER A 133 10.78 -6.32 -7.19
CA SER A 133 11.08 -7.74 -7.39
C SER A 133 10.60 -8.23 -8.77
N MET A 134 9.36 -7.91 -9.15
CA MET A 134 8.80 -8.22 -10.48
C MET A 134 9.66 -7.63 -11.61
N LYS A 135 10.06 -6.36 -11.50
CA LYS A 135 10.95 -5.72 -12.50
C LYS A 135 12.31 -6.40 -12.58
N SER A 136 12.88 -6.78 -11.43
CA SER A 136 14.16 -7.51 -11.38
C SER A 136 14.06 -8.88 -12.07
N MET A 137 12.98 -9.61 -11.81
CA MET A 137 12.73 -10.92 -12.43
C MET A 137 12.49 -10.79 -13.93
N GLN A 138 11.67 -9.83 -14.36
CA GLN A 138 11.43 -9.58 -15.79
C GLN A 138 12.72 -9.25 -16.55
N ALA A 139 13.60 -8.42 -15.96
CA ALA A 139 14.91 -8.10 -16.56
C ALA A 139 15.83 -9.33 -16.71
N LYS A 140 15.62 -10.36 -15.88
CA LYS A 140 16.34 -11.64 -15.92
C LYS A 140 15.59 -12.73 -16.69
N GLN A 141 14.38 -12.44 -17.21
CA GLN A 141 13.48 -13.44 -17.79
C GLN A 141 13.09 -14.56 -16.81
N GLU A 142 12.98 -14.22 -15.53
CA GLU A 142 12.54 -15.10 -14.45
C GLU A 142 11.07 -14.81 -14.07
N PHE A 143 10.41 -15.80 -13.46
CA PHE A 143 9.02 -15.69 -12.99
C PHE A 143 8.89 -16.34 -11.62
N PHE A 144 7.95 -15.84 -10.80
CA PHE A 144 7.61 -16.50 -9.55
C PHE A 144 7.05 -17.89 -9.84
N SER A 145 7.41 -18.88 -9.03
CA SER A 145 6.74 -20.17 -9.08
C SER A 145 5.27 -20.02 -8.67
N THR A 146 4.40 -20.93 -9.12
CA THR A 146 2.97 -20.92 -8.75
C THR A 146 2.77 -20.87 -7.23
N LEU A 147 3.60 -21.59 -6.47
CA LEU A 147 3.50 -21.62 -5.02
C LEU A 147 3.91 -20.28 -4.39
N GLU A 148 4.97 -19.64 -4.88
CA GLU A 148 5.38 -18.30 -4.41
C GLU A 148 4.29 -17.25 -4.70
N VAL A 149 3.68 -17.28 -5.89
CA VAL A 149 2.56 -16.41 -6.24
C VAL A 149 1.43 -16.56 -5.23
N LEU A 150 1.01 -17.80 -4.95
CA LEU A 150 -0.09 -18.07 -4.02
C LEU A 150 0.26 -17.72 -2.57
N GLN A 151 1.51 -17.93 -2.14
CA GLN A 151 1.97 -17.59 -0.79
C GLN A 151 2.03 -16.09 -0.54
N ILE A 152 2.51 -15.31 -1.51
CA ILE A 152 2.48 -13.84 -1.45
C ILE A 152 1.01 -13.38 -1.44
N PHE A 153 0.20 -13.91 -2.35
CA PHE A 153 -1.22 -13.55 -2.46
C PHE A 153 -2.03 -13.86 -1.19
N HIS A 154 -1.82 -15.02 -0.58
CA HIS A 154 -2.48 -15.40 0.68
C HIS A 154 -2.18 -14.41 1.81
N GLN A 155 -0.94 -13.92 1.92
CA GLN A 155 -0.56 -12.92 2.91
C GLN A 155 -1.27 -11.57 2.69
N LEU A 156 -1.42 -11.13 1.44
CA LEU A 156 -2.23 -9.95 1.12
C LEU A 156 -3.71 -10.16 1.50
N CYS A 157 -4.24 -11.35 1.25
CA CYS A 157 -5.60 -11.70 1.65
C CYS A 157 -5.79 -11.63 3.17
N ALA A 158 -4.80 -12.10 3.96
CA ALA A 158 -4.84 -12.05 5.41
C ALA A 158 -4.87 -10.60 5.93
N GLY A 159 -4.04 -9.71 5.37
CA GLY A 159 -4.05 -8.28 5.69
C GLY A 159 -5.38 -7.60 5.35
N LEU A 160 -5.90 -7.82 4.14
CA LEU A 160 -7.19 -7.25 3.72
C LEU A 160 -8.35 -7.81 4.54
N LYS A 161 -8.32 -9.10 4.88
CA LYS A 161 -9.33 -9.72 5.76
C LYS A 161 -9.37 -9.05 7.13
N HIS A 162 -8.22 -8.68 7.68
CA HIS A 162 -8.16 -7.93 8.94
C HIS A 162 -8.85 -6.56 8.81
N MET A 163 -8.59 -5.81 7.73
CA MET A 163 -9.22 -4.50 7.48
C MET A 163 -10.72 -4.59 7.21
N HIS A 164 -11.14 -5.58 6.42
CA HIS A 164 -12.53 -5.79 6.01
C HIS A 164 -13.42 -6.28 7.16
N ASN A 165 -12.82 -6.95 8.15
CA ASN A 165 -13.51 -7.41 9.36
C ASN A 165 -13.39 -6.43 10.55
N PHE A 166 -12.73 -5.29 10.38
CA PHE A 166 -12.72 -4.23 11.37
C PHE A 166 -14.14 -3.64 11.55
N ASP A 167 -14.43 -3.02 12.69
CA ASP A 167 -15.72 -2.35 12.93
C ASP A 167 -15.51 -0.83 13.17
N PRO A 168 -15.96 0.03 12.25
CA PRO A 168 -16.54 -0.28 10.93
C PRO A 168 -15.49 -0.83 9.94
N PRO A 169 -15.89 -1.58 8.89
CA PRO A 169 -14.95 -2.10 7.89
C PRO A 169 -14.20 -1.00 7.14
N TYR A 170 -12.93 -1.24 6.83
CA TYR A 170 -12.10 -0.34 6.02
C TYR A 170 -11.70 -1.00 4.70
N ALA A 171 -11.63 -0.20 3.64
CA ALA A 171 -11.07 -0.60 2.36
C ALA A 171 -9.74 0.12 2.16
N HIS A 172 -8.73 -0.58 1.65
CA HIS A 172 -7.41 -0.03 1.37
C HIS A 172 -7.44 0.95 0.19
N ASN A 173 -8.22 0.62 -0.84
CA ASN A 173 -8.45 1.33 -2.10
C ASN A 173 -7.23 1.50 -3.03
N ASP A 174 -6.01 1.17 -2.61
CA ASP A 174 -4.83 1.23 -3.49
C ASP A 174 -3.96 -0.04 -3.41
N VAL A 175 -4.59 -1.22 -3.45
CA VAL A 175 -3.89 -2.51 -3.46
C VAL A 175 -3.23 -2.71 -4.83
N LYS A 176 -1.90 -2.76 -4.85
CA LYS A 176 -1.09 -2.95 -6.06
C LYS A 176 0.31 -3.45 -5.69
N PRO A 177 1.08 -4.05 -6.61
CA PRO A 177 2.45 -4.51 -6.34
C PRO A 177 3.39 -3.43 -5.76
N GLY A 178 3.21 -2.16 -6.14
CA GLY A 178 4.01 -1.05 -5.63
C GLY A 178 3.75 -0.69 -4.16
N ASN A 179 2.64 -1.15 -3.58
CA ASN A 179 2.28 -0.95 -2.17
C ASN A 179 2.42 -2.23 -1.34
N VAL A 180 3.19 -3.21 -1.83
CA VAL A 180 3.51 -4.44 -1.11
C VAL A 180 5.01 -4.50 -0.89
N LEU A 181 5.45 -4.43 0.36
CA LEU A 181 6.84 -4.67 0.75
C LEU A 181 7.10 -6.16 0.81
N LEU A 182 8.27 -6.59 0.34
CA LEU A 182 8.74 -7.96 0.48
C LEU A 182 9.92 -8.02 1.44
N THR A 183 10.06 -9.14 2.14
CA THR A 183 11.26 -9.47 2.92
C THR A 183 11.54 -10.96 2.78
N HIS A 184 12.69 -11.27 2.19
CA HIS A 184 13.11 -12.63 1.93
C HIS A 184 13.79 -13.22 3.16
N SER A 185 13.50 -14.49 3.41
CA SER A 185 14.18 -15.30 4.41
C SER A 185 14.77 -16.53 3.73
N LYS A 186 15.90 -17.03 4.24
CA LYS A 186 16.57 -18.22 3.65
C LYS A 186 15.74 -19.50 3.79
N GLU A 187 14.84 -19.56 4.75
CA GLU A 187 14.13 -20.79 5.14
C GLU A 187 12.60 -20.67 5.09
N GLN A 188 12.07 -19.49 4.76
CA GLN A 188 10.63 -19.22 4.75
C GLN A 188 10.23 -18.50 3.46
N PRO A 189 8.96 -18.64 3.02
CA PRO A 189 8.40 -17.80 1.98
C PRO A 189 8.62 -16.32 2.28
N PRO A 190 8.72 -15.46 1.25
CA PRO A 190 8.89 -14.02 1.47
C PRO A 190 7.71 -13.47 2.27
N LEU A 191 8.00 -12.67 3.30
CA LEU A 191 6.99 -11.93 4.04
C LEU A 191 6.47 -10.81 3.15
N ALA A 192 5.16 -10.78 2.92
CA ALA A 192 4.49 -9.72 2.16
C ALA A 192 3.70 -8.83 3.12
N VAL A 193 3.97 -7.53 3.08
CA VAL A 193 3.36 -6.52 3.95
C VAL A 193 2.73 -5.42 3.10
N LEU A 194 1.42 -5.22 3.24
CA LEU A 194 0.71 -4.12 2.59
C LEU A 194 1.04 -2.80 3.30
N MET A 195 1.33 -1.76 2.52
CA MET A 195 1.68 -0.43 3.00
C MET A 195 0.84 0.65 2.32
N ASP A 196 1.00 1.89 2.78
CA ASP A 196 0.38 3.11 2.24
C ASP A 196 -1.13 3.20 2.45
N PHE A 197 -1.52 3.55 3.68
CA PHE A 197 -2.91 3.74 4.08
C PHE A 197 -3.46 5.13 3.72
N GLY A 198 -2.78 5.92 2.88
CA GLY A 198 -3.22 7.28 2.51
C GLY A 198 -4.57 7.34 1.79
N SER A 199 -4.97 6.25 1.13
CA SER A 199 -6.27 6.11 0.45
C SER A 199 -7.27 5.25 1.21
N THR A 200 -6.88 4.78 2.39
CA THR A 200 -7.71 3.90 3.22
C THR A 200 -8.81 4.70 3.91
N ARG A 201 -10.05 4.20 3.85
CA ARG A 201 -11.22 4.84 4.46
C ARG A 201 -12.28 3.80 4.82
N PRO A 202 -13.34 4.15 5.59
CA PRO A 202 -14.47 3.25 5.81
C PRO A 202 -15.00 2.73 4.47
N ALA A 203 -15.10 1.41 4.36
CA ALA A 203 -15.34 0.71 3.10
C ALA A 203 -16.74 1.00 2.54
N ARG A 204 -17.73 1.10 3.43
CA ARG A 204 -19.15 1.10 3.07
C ARG A 204 -19.67 2.52 2.92
N LYS A 205 -20.11 2.87 1.70
CA LYS A 205 -20.71 4.16 1.38
C LYS A 205 -21.95 3.98 0.53
N GLN A 206 -23.04 4.58 0.98
CA GLN A 206 -24.28 4.69 0.22
C GLN A 206 -24.19 5.89 -0.71
N ILE A 207 -24.39 5.67 -2.01
CA ILE A 207 -24.50 6.72 -3.01
C ILE A 207 -25.98 6.87 -3.37
N ARG A 208 -26.53 8.07 -3.19
CA ARG A 208 -27.96 8.38 -3.34
C ARG A 208 -28.22 9.57 -4.26
N SER A 209 -27.17 10.20 -4.78
CA SER A 209 -27.28 11.29 -5.76
C SER A 209 -26.15 11.25 -6.79
N ARG A 210 -26.38 11.92 -7.94
CA ARG A 210 -25.35 12.11 -8.96
C ARG A 210 -24.14 12.90 -8.43
N GLN A 211 -24.37 13.85 -7.53
CA GLN A 211 -23.30 14.64 -6.92
C GLN A 211 -22.39 13.77 -6.06
N GLU A 212 -22.95 12.88 -5.23
CA GLU A 212 -22.17 11.95 -4.41
C GLU A 212 -21.37 10.96 -5.27
N ALA A 213 -21.94 10.51 -6.39
CA ALA A 213 -21.25 9.67 -7.36
C ALA A 213 -20.05 10.39 -7.99
N LEU A 214 -20.23 11.65 -8.43
CA LEU A 214 -19.16 12.48 -8.98
C LEU A 214 -18.04 12.72 -7.97
N GLN A 215 -18.37 13.09 -6.74
CA GLN A 215 -17.38 13.29 -5.67
C GLN A 215 -16.58 12.03 -5.38
N LEU A 216 -17.22 10.86 -5.45
CA LEU A 216 -16.51 9.59 -5.31
C LEU A 216 -15.55 9.34 -6.47
N GLN A 217 -15.99 9.60 -7.70
CA GLN A 217 -15.16 9.44 -8.90
C GLN A 217 -13.95 10.40 -8.88
N GLU A 218 -14.16 11.66 -8.51
CA GLU A 218 -13.09 12.66 -8.37
C GLU A 218 -12.07 12.24 -7.30
N TRP A 219 -12.56 11.84 -6.12
CA TRP A 219 -11.68 11.31 -5.07
C TRP A 219 -10.89 10.09 -5.56
N ALA A 220 -11.53 9.13 -6.23
CA ALA A 220 -10.86 7.93 -6.72
C ALA A 220 -9.84 8.26 -7.83
N ALA A 221 -10.12 9.29 -8.64
CA ALA A 221 -9.19 9.78 -9.67
C ALA A 221 -7.84 10.20 -9.08
N GLU A 222 -7.88 10.82 -7.89
CA GLU A 222 -6.71 11.35 -7.18
C GLU A 222 -6.01 10.31 -6.28
N HIS A 223 -6.77 9.38 -5.69
CA HIS A 223 -6.28 8.53 -4.59
C HIS A 223 -6.10 7.06 -4.97
N VAL A 224 -6.67 6.60 -6.09
CA VAL A 224 -6.62 5.18 -6.48
C VAL A 224 -5.87 5.02 -7.79
N SER A 225 -4.90 4.12 -7.84
CA SER A 225 -4.13 3.86 -9.06
C SER A 225 -5.00 3.35 -10.19
N ALA A 226 -5.02 4.08 -11.30
CA ALA A 226 -5.91 3.79 -12.44
C ALA A 226 -5.88 2.32 -12.93
N PRO A 227 -4.72 1.65 -13.08
CA PRO A 227 -4.69 0.26 -13.58
C PRO A 227 -5.31 -0.79 -12.63
N PHE A 228 -5.47 -0.44 -11.35
CA PHE A 228 -5.99 -1.30 -10.29
C PHE A 228 -7.37 -0.83 -9.79
N ARG A 229 -7.90 0.27 -10.35
CA ARG A 229 -9.14 0.92 -9.91
C ARG A 229 -10.36 0.12 -10.35
N ALA A 230 -11.25 -0.20 -9.41
CA ALA A 230 -12.49 -0.93 -9.67
C ALA A 230 -13.46 -0.16 -10.59
N PRO A 231 -14.27 -0.83 -11.43
CA PRO A 231 -15.19 -0.21 -12.38
C PRO A 231 -16.18 0.78 -11.76
N GLU A 232 -16.72 0.47 -10.59
CA GLU A 232 -17.67 1.33 -9.85
C GLU A 232 -17.03 2.64 -9.33
N LEU A 233 -15.70 2.75 -9.37
CA LEU A 233 -14.98 3.99 -9.08
C LEU A 233 -14.65 4.80 -10.35
N TRP A 234 -14.80 4.21 -11.54
CA TRP A 234 -14.70 4.90 -12.82
C TRP A 234 -16.03 5.47 -13.28
N ASP A 235 -17.07 4.63 -13.23
CA ASP A 235 -18.44 4.99 -13.59
C ASP A 235 -19.37 4.60 -12.44
N CYS A 236 -19.51 5.51 -11.48
CA CYS A 236 -20.29 5.28 -10.27
C CYS A 236 -21.78 5.57 -10.52
N PRO A 237 -22.69 4.59 -10.34
CA PRO A 237 -24.11 4.84 -10.44
C PRO A 237 -24.60 5.86 -9.40
N SER A 238 -25.60 6.66 -9.75
CA SER A 238 -26.18 7.64 -8.81
C SER A 238 -26.98 7.02 -7.65
N GLN A 239 -27.25 5.71 -7.72
CA GLN A 239 -27.89 4.93 -6.67
C GLN A 239 -27.21 3.56 -6.58
N CYS A 240 -26.22 3.45 -5.69
CA CYS A 240 -25.52 2.19 -5.44
C CYS A 240 -24.95 2.17 -4.01
N ASP A 241 -24.52 0.98 -3.60
CA ASP A 241 -23.76 0.79 -2.36
C ASP A 241 -22.35 0.35 -2.75
N ILE A 242 -21.37 1.13 -2.32
CA ILE A 242 -19.95 0.82 -2.43
C ILE A 242 -19.53 0.13 -1.15
N ASP A 243 -18.72 -0.91 -1.26
CA ASP A 243 -18.21 -1.66 -0.13
C ASP A 243 -16.76 -2.13 -0.38
N GLU A 244 -16.23 -2.93 0.54
CA GLU A 244 -14.86 -3.44 0.53
C GLU A 244 -14.47 -4.26 -0.72
N ARG A 245 -15.43 -4.59 -1.60
CA ARG A 245 -15.16 -5.31 -2.86
C ARG A 245 -14.47 -4.47 -3.91
N THR A 246 -14.25 -3.18 -3.68
CA THR A 246 -13.28 -2.38 -4.45
C THR A 246 -11.89 -2.99 -4.33
N ASP A 247 -11.47 -3.40 -3.13
CA ASP A 247 -10.17 -4.04 -2.91
C ASP A 247 -10.09 -5.42 -3.57
N ILE A 248 -11.20 -6.15 -3.67
CA ILE A 248 -11.22 -7.47 -4.33
C ILE A 248 -10.87 -7.35 -5.83
N TRP A 249 -11.34 -6.29 -6.49
CA TRP A 249 -10.92 -6.02 -7.86
C TRP A 249 -9.42 -5.71 -7.95
N SER A 250 -8.92 -4.80 -7.11
CA SER A 250 -7.51 -4.43 -7.07
C SER A 250 -6.61 -5.61 -6.72
N LEU A 251 -7.08 -6.50 -5.85
CA LEU A 251 -6.43 -7.76 -5.47
C LEU A 251 -6.35 -8.73 -6.66
N GLY A 252 -7.42 -8.87 -7.45
CA GLY A 252 -7.40 -9.65 -8.69
C GLY A 252 -6.43 -9.10 -9.73
N CYS A 253 -6.37 -7.77 -9.89
CA CYS A 253 -5.38 -7.11 -10.75
C CYS A 253 -3.95 -7.36 -10.24
N THR A 254 -3.76 -7.33 -8.92
CA THR A 254 -2.47 -7.60 -8.28
C THR A 254 -2.02 -9.04 -8.48
N LEU A 255 -2.91 -10.03 -8.36
CA LEU A 255 -2.59 -11.43 -8.65
C LEU A 255 -2.11 -11.63 -10.09
N PHE A 256 -2.84 -11.06 -11.05
CA PHE A 256 -2.43 -11.08 -12.46
C PHE A 256 -1.06 -10.42 -12.64
N ALA A 257 -0.82 -9.27 -11.99
CA ALA A 257 0.45 -8.57 -12.08
C ALA A 257 1.62 -9.38 -11.51
N ILE A 258 1.42 -10.08 -10.39
CA ILE A 258 2.44 -11.00 -9.84
C ILE A 258 2.79 -12.10 -10.86
N MET A 259 1.78 -12.62 -11.56
CA MET A 259 1.97 -13.67 -12.57
C MET A 259 2.73 -13.14 -13.79
N TYR A 260 2.31 -12.00 -14.34
CA TYR A 260 2.70 -11.58 -15.70
C TYR A 260 3.53 -10.29 -15.77
N GLY A 261 3.89 -9.69 -14.63
CA GLY A 261 4.75 -8.51 -14.58
C GLY A 261 4.03 -7.16 -14.76
N VAL A 262 2.76 -7.16 -15.19
CA VAL A 262 1.98 -5.97 -15.55
C VAL A 262 0.51 -6.16 -15.17
N SER A 263 -0.26 -5.09 -14.94
CA SER A 263 -1.70 -5.21 -14.64
C SER A 263 -2.48 -5.77 -15.86
N PRO A 264 -3.63 -6.44 -15.66
CA PRO A 264 -4.37 -7.06 -16.75
C PRO A 264 -4.86 -6.06 -17.81
N PHE A 265 -5.13 -4.83 -17.38
CA PHE A 265 -5.64 -3.78 -18.27
C PHE A 265 -4.52 -3.00 -18.96
N GLU A 266 -3.36 -2.82 -18.33
CA GLU A 266 -2.18 -2.33 -19.06
C GLU A 266 -1.75 -3.33 -20.15
N TYR A 267 -1.75 -4.63 -19.82
CA TYR A 267 -1.45 -5.68 -20.81
C TYR A 267 -2.42 -5.67 -22.00
N ALA A 268 -3.72 -5.52 -21.75
CA ALA A 268 -4.72 -5.48 -22.80
C ALA A 268 -4.53 -4.29 -23.76
N LEU A 269 -4.06 -3.14 -23.24
CA LEU A 269 -3.86 -1.89 -23.97
C LEU A 269 -2.60 -1.90 -24.84
N GLU A 270 -1.56 -2.67 -24.50
CA GLU A 270 -0.40 -2.83 -25.40
C GLU A 270 -0.79 -3.42 -26.76
N GLU A 271 -1.93 -4.12 -26.81
CA GLU A 271 -2.47 -4.78 -27.98
C GLU A 271 -3.78 -4.14 -28.50
N SER A 272 -4.21 -2.98 -28.00
CA SER A 272 -5.45 -2.32 -28.45
C SER A 272 -5.41 -0.81 -28.32
N ASP A 273 -6.03 -0.09 -29.26
CA ASP A 273 -6.22 1.37 -29.20
C ASP A 273 -7.38 1.81 -28.27
N GLU A 274 -7.91 0.92 -27.43
CA GLU A 274 -8.99 1.26 -26.51
C GLU A 274 -8.50 2.15 -25.36
N SER A 275 -9.41 2.89 -24.71
CA SER A 275 -9.03 3.63 -23.51
C SER A 275 -8.94 2.69 -22.29
N PRO A 276 -8.03 2.95 -21.33
CA PRO A 276 -7.91 2.13 -20.10
C PRO A 276 -9.24 1.99 -19.35
N GLN A 277 -10.02 3.08 -19.32
CA GLN A 277 -11.34 3.09 -18.70
C GLN A 277 -12.29 2.09 -19.38
N LEU A 278 -12.30 2.01 -20.70
CA LEU A 278 -13.20 1.13 -21.43
C LEU A 278 -12.85 -0.35 -21.22
N ALA A 279 -11.55 -0.69 -21.25
CA ALA A 279 -11.08 -2.04 -20.98
C ALA A 279 -11.45 -2.52 -19.56
N ILE A 280 -11.32 -1.63 -18.57
CA ILE A 280 -11.69 -1.89 -17.16
C ILE A 280 -13.21 -2.07 -17.02
N VAL A 281 -14.01 -1.16 -17.55
CA VAL A 281 -15.48 -1.20 -17.42
C VAL A 281 -16.06 -2.44 -18.09
N ASN A 282 -15.48 -2.88 -19.20
CA ASN A 282 -15.89 -4.11 -19.90
C ASN A 282 -15.26 -5.39 -19.32
N ALA A 283 -14.33 -5.28 -18.35
CA ALA A 283 -13.53 -6.38 -17.81
C ALA A 283 -12.94 -7.32 -18.87
N GLN A 284 -12.39 -6.74 -19.95
CA GLN A 284 -11.76 -7.54 -21.00
C GLN A 284 -10.34 -7.92 -20.60
N ILE A 285 -10.17 -9.15 -20.10
CA ILE A 285 -8.86 -9.69 -19.74
C ILE A 285 -8.28 -10.42 -20.95
N LYS A 286 -7.07 -10.04 -21.35
CA LYS A 286 -6.24 -10.81 -22.28
C LYS A 286 -5.21 -11.62 -21.50
N TRP A 287 -4.92 -12.82 -21.97
CA TRP A 287 -4.00 -13.75 -21.31
C TRP A 287 -2.74 -13.92 -22.16
N PRO A 288 -1.54 -13.78 -21.56
CA PRO A 288 -0.30 -14.05 -22.27
C PRO A 288 -0.26 -15.48 -22.83
N THR A 289 0.08 -15.60 -24.12
CA THR A 289 0.18 -16.89 -24.82
C THR A 289 1.62 -17.40 -24.95
N GLU A 290 2.59 -16.70 -24.38
CA GLU A 290 4.00 -17.07 -24.52
C GLU A 290 4.33 -18.38 -23.76
N PRO A 291 5.06 -19.33 -24.37
CA PRO A 291 5.30 -20.66 -23.80
C PRO A 291 5.90 -20.68 -22.39
N ASN A 292 6.75 -19.70 -22.06
CA ASN A 292 7.50 -19.65 -20.79
C ASN A 292 6.77 -18.90 -19.66
N THR A 293 5.52 -18.44 -19.90
CA THR A 293 4.75 -17.64 -18.94
C THR A 293 3.48 -18.34 -18.44
N GLN A 294 3.28 -19.62 -18.80
CA GLN A 294 2.01 -20.31 -18.54
C GLN A 294 1.91 -20.78 -17.09
N TYR A 295 1.17 -20.02 -16.29
CA TYR A 295 0.64 -20.46 -15.00
C TYR A 295 -0.56 -21.42 -15.20
N PRO A 296 -0.88 -22.26 -14.20
CA PRO A 296 -2.03 -23.14 -14.26
C PRO A 296 -3.35 -22.37 -14.49
N ASN A 297 -4.23 -22.93 -15.31
CA ASN A 297 -5.53 -22.32 -15.64
C ASN A 297 -6.41 -22.05 -14.40
N ASP A 298 -6.17 -22.74 -13.28
CA ASP A 298 -6.87 -22.47 -12.02
C ASP A 298 -6.59 -21.05 -11.50
N LEU A 299 -5.36 -20.52 -11.67
CA LEU A 299 -5.03 -19.14 -11.28
C LEU A 299 -5.74 -18.15 -12.21
N ASN A 300 -5.85 -18.45 -13.50
CA ASN A 300 -6.58 -17.62 -14.45
C ASN A 300 -8.06 -17.53 -14.07
N GLN A 301 -8.68 -18.66 -13.74
CA GLN A 301 -10.05 -18.71 -13.23
C GLN A 301 -10.20 -17.93 -11.92
N PHE A 302 -9.19 -18.00 -11.03
CA PHE A 302 -9.21 -17.27 -9.77
C PHE A 302 -9.19 -15.75 -9.97
N VAL A 303 -8.33 -15.25 -10.86
CA VAL A 303 -8.32 -13.85 -11.28
C VAL A 303 -9.67 -13.46 -11.89
N THR A 304 -10.22 -14.25 -12.82
CA THR A 304 -11.53 -13.97 -13.43
C THR A 304 -12.65 -13.91 -12.38
N TRP A 305 -12.62 -14.76 -11.36
CA TRP A 305 -13.62 -14.74 -10.29
C TRP A 305 -13.60 -13.45 -9.48
N MET A 306 -12.43 -12.83 -9.27
CA MET A 306 -12.31 -11.53 -8.60
C MET A 306 -12.64 -10.35 -9.52
N LEU A 307 -12.29 -10.43 -10.80
CA LEU A 307 -12.46 -9.35 -11.79
C LEU A 307 -13.87 -9.33 -12.42
N GLN A 308 -14.90 -9.37 -11.58
CA GLN A 308 -16.28 -9.20 -12.02
C GLN A 308 -16.62 -7.70 -12.10
N PRO A 309 -17.13 -7.16 -13.23
CA PRO A 309 -17.49 -5.75 -13.35
C PRO A 309 -18.46 -5.31 -12.25
N GLN A 310 -19.50 -6.11 -12.02
CA GLN A 310 -20.50 -5.86 -11.00
C GLN A 310 -19.97 -6.26 -9.61
N ALA A 311 -19.73 -5.27 -8.75
CA ALA A 311 -19.21 -5.48 -7.39
C ALA A 311 -20.03 -6.51 -6.59
N THR A 312 -21.35 -6.54 -6.77
CA THR A 312 -22.23 -7.47 -6.03
C THR A 312 -21.98 -8.96 -6.33
N VAL A 313 -21.34 -9.27 -7.46
CA VAL A 313 -21.03 -10.64 -7.91
C VAL A 313 -19.61 -11.06 -7.47
N ARG A 314 -18.75 -10.11 -7.11
CA ARG A 314 -17.40 -10.42 -6.61
C ARG A 314 -17.47 -11.19 -5.29
N PRO A 315 -16.56 -12.15 -5.08
CA PRO A 315 -16.45 -12.84 -3.80
C PRO A 315 -16.09 -11.88 -2.66
N ARG A 316 -16.33 -12.30 -1.42
CA ARG A 316 -15.80 -11.62 -0.24
C ARG A 316 -14.42 -12.17 0.09
N ILE A 317 -13.66 -11.41 0.88
CA ILE A 317 -12.29 -11.77 1.24
C ILE A 317 -12.20 -13.15 1.93
N ASP A 318 -13.21 -13.53 2.72
CA ASP A 318 -13.27 -14.87 3.34
C ASP A 318 -13.36 -16.00 2.30
N ASP A 319 -14.13 -15.81 1.23
CA ASP A 319 -14.26 -16.79 0.14
C ASP A 319 -12.93 -16.95 -0.60
N ILE A 320 -12.21 -15.83 -0.80
CA ILE A 320 -10.90 -15.78 -1.46
C ILE A 320 -9.84 -16.50 -0.63
N VAL A 321 -9.79 -16.27 0.69
CA VAL A 321 -8.89 -16.96 1.62
C VAL A 321 -9.09 -18.48 1.54
N ILE A 322 -10.33 -18.94 1.61
CA ILE A 322 -10.65 -20.38 1.49
C ILE A 322 -10.19 -20.95 0.14
N HIS A 323 -10.32 -20.17 -0.94
CA HIS A 323 -9.94 -20.63 -2.27
C HIS A 323 -8.42 -20.71 -2.44
N VAL A 324 -7.66 -19.69 -1.99
CA VAL A 324 -6.20 -19.71 -2.08
C VAL A 324 -5.60 -20.84 -1.24
N ASP A 325 -6.16 -21.16 -0.07
CA ASP A 325 -5.72 -22.29 0.76
C ASP A 325 -5.82 -23.63 0.03
N LYS A 326 -6.90 -23.83 -0.73
CA LYS A 326 -7.11 -25.01 -1.57
C LYS A 326 -6.10 -25.09 -2.71
N LEU A 327 -5.80 -23.95 -3.35
CA LEU A 327 -4.80 -23.90 -4.42
C LEU A 327 -3.40 -24.16 -3.87
N ILE A 328 -3.01 -23.56 -2.74
CA ILE A 328 -1.73 -23.84 -2.07
C ILE A 328 -1.63 -25.33 -1.76
N SER A 329 -2.67 -25.93 -1.17
CA SER A 329 -2.68 -27.38 -0.87
C SER A 329 -2.54 -28.23 -2.14
N LYS A 330 -3.15 -27.82 -3.24
CA LYS A 330 -3.08 -28.52 -4.53
C LYS A 330 -1.69 -28.46 -5.16
N PHE A 331 -1.00 -27.33 -5.07
CA PHE A 331 0.30 -27.10 -5.72
C PHE A 331 1.52 -27.27 -4.81
N SER A 332 1.31 -27.65 -3.54
CA SER A 332 2.40 -28.00 -2.61
C SER A 332 2.89 -29.45 -2.74
N HIS A 333 2.29 -30.24 -3.64
CA HIS A 333 2.56 -31.66 -3.85
C HIS A 333 2.94 -31.94 -5.30
#